data_AF-A0A7Z9NRY6-F1
#
_entry.id   AF-A0A7Z9NRY6-F1
#
_cell.length_a   1.000
_cell.length_b   1.000
_cell.length_c   1.000
_cell.angle_alpha   90.00
_cell.angle_beta   90.00
_cell.angle_gamma   90.00
#
_symmetry.space_group_name_H-M   'P 1'
#
loop_
_entity.id
_entity.type
_entity.pdbx_description
1 polymer ?
#
loop_
_entity_poly.entity_id
_entity_poly.type
_entity_poly.pdbx_seq_one_letter_code
_entity_poly.pdbx_strand_id
1 'polypeptide(L)'
;MSKNKLIFLTAFTGFVGLTVFALWNEVSRGTAQLQYSISGVILSAPEVSGGIIKTDNAHVLLFDPETLEPVASKIINPFLPPLTFSIGQDDASQPLSGAFRLLVLTDKNGNPNLPFAGEVIGPLSAPILLGTEGVEYFVDRPFRHFPPELLVAKTESPETSIQGIITVSSDLQDQVEHADRIIIMLFDPELGRPVAIKIMEKFDPPQKFSIGQVNAMGGQQLNGKYSLRILTDKNNQPFQSVAGEIIGRSQGLISLGTADLEFELDLQYTR
;
A
#
# COMPACT_ATOMS: atom_id res chain seq x y z
N MET A 1 20.91 17.91 63.51
CA MET A 1 21.47 17.26 62.31
C MET A 1 22.47 18.22 61.67
N SER A 2 23.70 17.82 61.34
CA SER A 2 24.64 18.72 60.65
C SER A 2 24.07 19.09 59.27
N LYS A 3 24.26 20.32 58.81
CA LYS A 3 23.75 20.83 57.51
C LYS A 3 24.01 19.85 56.35
N ASN A 4 25.17 19.19 56.38
CA ASN A 4 25.56 18.21 55.35
C ASN A 4 24.66 16.96 55.34
N LYS A 5 24.19 16.47 56.50
CA LYS A 5 23.24 15.35 56.57
C LYS A 5 21.87 15.72 56.01
N LEU A 6 21.43 16.96 56.21
CA LEU A 6 20.14 17.43 55.69
C LEU A 6 20.20 17.57 54.17
N ILE A 7 21.25 18.19 53.63
CA ILE A 7 21.46 18.31 52.17
C ILE A 7 21.53 16.93 51.52
N PHE A 8 22.25 15.99 52.12
CA PHE A 8 22.37 14.63 51.60
C PHE A 8 21.03 13.89 51.61
N LEU A 9 20.24 14.04 52.69
CA LEU A 9 18.91 13.43 52.78
C LEU A 9 17.96 14.02 51.74
N THR A 10 17.94 15.34 51.55
CA THR A 10 17.07 15.97 50.55
C THR A 10 17.46 15.59 49.13
N ALA A 11 18.77 15.57 48.82
CA ALA A 11 19.26 15.13 47.51
C ALA A 11 18.96 13.66 47.25
N PHE A 12 19.11 12.80 48.26
CA PHE A 12 18.79 11.38 48.16
C PHE A 12 17.29 11.15 47.92
N THR A 13 16.41 11.79 48.68
CA THR A 13 14.96 11.69 48.47
C THR A 13 14.55 12.22 47.10
N GLY A 14 15.16 13.31 46.62
CA GLY A 14 14.94 13.83 45.28
C GLY A 14 15.37 12.85 44.18
N PHE A 15 16.54 12.24 44.32
CA PHE A 15 17.03 11.23 43.38
C PHE A 15 16.13 9.99 43.34
N VAL A 16 15.70 9.48 44.50
CA VAL A 16 14.78 8.34 44.59
C VAL A 16 13.45 8.68 43.93
N GLY A 17 12.88 9.86 44.20
CA GLY A 17 11.63 10.32 43.59
C GLY A 17 11.71 10.39 42.06
N LEU A 18 12.79 10.98 41.52
CA LEU A 18 13.01 11.06 40.07
C LEU A 18 13.20 9.67 39.45
N THR A 19 13.90 8.76 40.12
CA THR A 19 14.13 7.39 39.63
C THR A 19 12.83 6.60 39.56
N VAL A 20 12.01 6.67 40.61
CA VAL A 20 10.69 6.02 40.64
C VAL A 20 9.78 6.58 39.56
N PHE A 21 9.75 7.91 39.39
CA PHE A 21 8.96 8.55 38.34
C PHE A 21 9.42 8.16 36.92
N ALA A 22 10.73 8.15 36.67
CA ALA A 22 11.28 7.72 35.38
C ALA A 22 10.95 6.26 35.08
N LEU A 23 11.06 5.36 36.07
CA LEU A 23 10.67 3.96 35.93
C LEU A 23 9.18 3.81 35.66
N TRP A 24 8.33 4.57 36.34
CA TRP A 24 6.88 4.55 36.11
C TRP A 24 6.52 5.00 34.69
N ASN A 25 7.16 6.06 34.19
CA ASN A 25 6.97 6.52 32.82
C ASN A 25 7.47 5.51 31.79
N GLU A 26 8.61 4.86 32.04
CA GLU A 26 9.14 3.83 31.15
C GLU A 26 8.20 2.63 31.07
N VAL A 27 7.69 2.17 32.22
CA VAL A 27 6.69 1.10 32.28
C VAL A 27 5.40 1.52 31.56
N SER A 28 4.92 2.74 31.79
CA SER A 28 3.70 3.25 31.15
C SER A 28 3.85 3.36 29.63
N ARG A 29 5.02 3.82 29.16
CA ARG A 29 5.36 3.88 27.74
C ARG A 29 5.42 2.48 27.12
N GLY A 30 6.07 1.53 27.80
CA GLY A 30 6.10 0.13 27.38
C GLY A 30 4.70 -0.48 27.29
N THR A 31 3.84 -0.25 28.29
CA THR A 31 2.46 -0.76 28.27
C THR A 31 1.61 -0.15 27.16
N ALA A 32 1.80 1.14 26.87
CA ALA A 32 1.11 1.80 25.76
C ALA A 32 1.59 1.23 24.41
N GLN A 33 2.91 1.05 24.23
CA GLN A 33 3.47 0.49 23.01
C GLN A 33 3.00 -0.95 22.79
N LEU A 34 2.86 -1.75 23.85
CA LEU A 34 2.30 -3.10 23.79
C LEU A 34 0.81 -3.07 23.41
N GLN A 35 0.00 -2.23 24.07
CA GLN A 35 -1.43 -2.13 23.80
C GLN A 35 -1.77 -1.78 22.34
N TYR A 36 -0.90 -1.02 21.68
CA TYR A 36 -1.08 -0.59 20.28
C TYR A 36 -0.19 -1.33 19.29
N SER A 37 0.30 -2.53 19.64
CA SER A 37 1.09 -3.36 18.74
C SER A 37 0.70 -4.83 18.80
N ILE A 38 1.09 -5.58 17.77
CA ILE A 38 1.11 -7.03 17.74
C ILE A 38 2.58 -7.45 17.79
N SER A 39 2.93 -8.35 18.71
CA SER A 39 4.31 -8.81 18.88
C SER A 39 4.42 -10.31 18.99
N GLY A 40 5.59 -10.84 18.62
CA GLY A 40 5.80 -12.28 18.57
C GLY A 40 7.14 -12.68 17.98
N VAL A 41 7.19 -13.89 17.44
CA VAL A 41 8.38 -14.50 16.82
C VAL A 41 8.03 -14.97 15.42
N ILE A 42 8.86 -14.58 14.45
CA ILE A 42 8.85 -15.11 13.09
C ILE A 42 9.77 -16.34 13.06
N LEU A 43 9.22 -17.45 12.57
CA LEU A 43 9.85 -18.75 12.42
C LEU A 43 9.89 -19.12 10.93
N SER A 44 10.88 -19.92 10.53
CA SER A 44 10.95 -20.47 9.17
C SER A 44 10.59 -21.96 9.17
N ALA A 45 9.70 -22.38 8.27
CA ALA A 45 9.49 -23.79 8.03
C ALA A 45 10.79 -24.45 7.48
N PRO A 46 11.07 -25.72 7.80
CA PRO A 46 12.28 -26.40 7.36
C PRO A 46 12.48 -26.38 5.83
N GLU A 47 11.39 -26.41 5.08
CA GLU A 47 11.36 -26.49 3.62
C GLU A 47 11.86 -25.20 2.93
N VAL A 48 11.79 -24.07 3.61
CA VAL A 48 12.15 -22.75 3.04
C VAL A 48 13.35 -22.08 3.74
N SER A 49 13.83 -22.67 4.84
CA SER A 49 14.95 -22.15 5.63
C SER A 49 16.23 -21.96 4.79
N GLY A 50 16.48 -22.83 3.81
CA GLY A 50 17.64 -22.72 2.91
C GLY A 50 17.57 -21.54 1.92
N GLY A 51 16.42 -20.90 1.75
CA GLY A 51 16.23 -19.73 0.88
C GLY A 51 16.54 -18.40 1.55
N ILE A 52 16.53 -18.33 2.88
CA ILE A 52 16.69 -17.08 3.65
C ILE A 52 18.17 -16.81 3.91
N ILE A 53 18.64 -15.63 3.53
CA ILE A 53 20.01 -15.16 3.78
C ILE A 53 19.94 -14.01 4.77
N LYS A 54 20.92 -13.92 5.69
CA LYS A 54 20.94 -12.92 6.77
C LYS A 54 20.80 -11.46 6.30
N THR A 55 21.16 -11.17 5.06
CA THR A 55 21.08 -9.83 4.44
C THR A 55 19.71 -9.50 3.87
N ASP A 56 18.79 -10.45 3.84
CA ASP A 56 17.45 -10.24 3.32
C ASP A 56 16.69 -9.25 4.21
N ASN A 57 15.87 -8.41 3.60
CA ASN A 57 14.87 -7.65 4.34
C ASN A 57 13.67 -8.57 4.60
N ALA A 58 12.98 -8.38 5.71
CA ALA A 58 11.62 -8.91 5.89
C ALA A 58 10.64 -7.77 6.05
N HIS A 59 9.56 -7.82 5.28
CA HIS A 59 8.41 -6.96 5.45
C HIS A 59 7.41 -7.66 6.35
N VAL A 60 7.09 -7.02 7.47
CA VAL A 60 5.97 -7.36 8.35
C VAL A 60 4.86 -6.38 8.04
N LEU A 61 3.71 -6.89 7.63
CA LEU A 61 2.60 -6.09 7.12
C LEU A 61 1.33 -6.36 7.92
N LEU A 62 0.59 -5.30 8.24
CA LEU A 62 -0.77 -5.41 8.76
C LEU A 62 -1.77 -5.01 7.69
N PHE A 63 -2.83 -5.79 7.59
CA PHE A 63 -3.96 -5.53 6.72
C PHE A 63 -5.23 -5.37 7.53
N ASP A 64 -6.08 -4.44 7.10
CA ASP A 64 -7.43 -4.32 7.60
C ASP A 64 -8.21 -5.61 7.28
N PRO A 65 -8.94 -6.20 8.24
CA PRO A 65 -9.55 -7.52 8.06
C PRO A 65 -10.74 -7.52 7.10
N GLU A 66 -11.39 -6.37 6.87
CA GLU A 66 -12.56 -6.25 6.01
C GLU A 66 -12.17 -5.84 4.59
N THR A 67 -11.36 -4.79 4.48
CA THR A 67 -10.96 -4.18 3.20
C THR A 67 -9.70 -4.82 2.61
N LEU A 68 -8.91 -5.52 3.42
CA LEU A 68 -7.61 -6.10 3.05
C LEU A 68 -6.61 -5.06 2.53
N GLU A 69 -6.78 -3.80 2.90
CA GLU A 69 -5.81 -2.75 2.62
C GLU A 69 -4.63 -2.81 3.60
N PRO A 70 -3.39 -2.56 3.14
CA PRO A 70 -2.24 -2.46 4.03
C PRO A 70 -2.35 -1.19 4.89
N VAL A 71 -2.32 -1.35 6.21
CA VAL A 71 -2.49 -0.26 7.19
C VAL A 71 -1.21 0.05 7.98
N ALA A 72 -0.31 -0.93 8.08
CA ALA A 72 1.00 -0.75 8.71
C ALA A 72 2.06 -1.60 8.01
N SER A 73 3.29 -1.11 7.96
CA SER A 73 4.41 -1.80 7.34
C SER A 73 5.69 -1.55 8.11
N LYS A 74 6.41 -2.63 8.39
CA LYS A 74 7.70 -2.59 9.06
C LYS A 74 8.71 -3.43 8.31
N ILE A 75 9.86 -2.84 8.04
CA ILE A 75 11.01 -3.53 7.46
C ILE A 75 11.95 -3.94 8.58
N ILE A 76 12.33 -5.22 8.60
CA ILE A 76 13.31 -5.77 9.53
C ILE A 76 14.54 -6.18 8.73
N ASN A 77 15.70 -5.65 9.13
CA ASN A 77 17.02 -6.01 8.60
C ASN A 77 18.05 -5.92 9.73
N PRO A 78 18.91 -6.94 9.94
CA PRO A 78 18.97 -8.21 9.21
C PRO A 78 17.82 -9.17 9.57
N PHE A 79 17.35 -9.95 8.60
CA PHE A 79 16.35 -10.99 8.83
C PHE A 79 16.99 -12.38 8.89
N LEU A 80 16.88 -13.04 10.04
CA LEU A 80 17.31 -14.43 10.22
C LEU A 80 16.43 -15.11 11.29
N PRO A 81 15.42 -15.90 10.89
CA PRO A 81 14.58 -16.64 11.83
C PRO A 81 15.37 -17.66 12.68
N PRO A 82 14.96 -17.92 13.94
CA PRO A 82 13.86 -17.28 14.65
C PRO A 82 14.17 -15.81 15.02
N LEU A 83 13.22 -14.90 14.78
CA LEU A 83 13.40 -13.47 15.02
C LEU A 83 12.17 -12.84 15.66
N THR A 84 12.36 -12.05 16.72
CA THR A 84 11.25 -11.32 17.35
C THR A 84 10.80 -10.15 16.47
N PHE A 85 9.50 -9.87 16.51
CA PHE A 85 8.92 -8.71 15.84
C PHE A 85 7.91 -8.01 16.76
N SER A 86 7.70 -6.72 16.49
CA SER A 86 6.59 -5.94 16.99
C SER A 86 6.20 -4.98 15.87
N ILE A 87 4.91 -4.93 15.53
CA ILE A 87 4.34 -4.02 14.55
C ILE A 87 3.13 -3.33 15.15
N GLY A 88 3.03 -2.02 15.05
CA GLY A 88 1.98 -1.27 15.74
C GLY A 88 1.82 0.16 15.25
N GLN A 89 1.29 1.02 16.13
CA GLN A 89 0.94 2.41 15.80
C GLN A 89 2.09 3.21 15.18
N ASP A 90 3.34 2.96 15.61
CA ASP A 90 4.54 3.63 15.08
C ASP A 90 4.85 3.27 13.61
N ASP A 91 4.34 2.12 13.14
CA ASP A 91 4.57 1.58 11.80
C ASP A 91 3.38 1.88 10.85
N ALA A 92 2.39 2.65 11.31
CA ALA A 92 1.15 2.96 10.59
C ALA A 92 1.05 4.45 10.23
N SER A 93 0.41 4.75 9.10
CA SER A 93 0.11 6.12 8.67
C SER A 93 -1.20 6.67 9.24
N GLN A 94 -2.04 5.79 9.80
CA GLN A 94 -3.34 6.11 10.39
C GLN A 94 -3.46 5.51 11.79
N PRO A 95 -4.35 6.04 12.65
CA PRO A 95 -4.62 5.43 13.95
C PRO A 95 -5.11 3.98 13.80
N LEU A 96 -4.41 3.05 14.46
CA LEU A 96 -4.79 1.64 14.47
C LEU A 96 -5.79 1.39 15.60
N SER A 97 -6.84 0.62 15.31
CA SER A 97 -7.82 0.18 16.30
C SER A 97 -8.41 -1.16 15.89
N GLY A 98 -8.63 -2.05 16.87
CA GLY A 98 -9.27 -3.34 16.64
C GLY A 98 -8.30 -4.46 16.27
N ALA A 99 -8.71 -5.28 15.31
CA ALA A 99 -7.98 -6.48 14.88
C ALA A 99 -7.44 -6.32 13.45
N PHE A 100 -6.29 -6.92 13.17
CA PHE A 100 -5.61 -6.84 11.88
C PHE A 100 -5.11 -8.21 11.43
N ARG A 101 -5.00 -8.42 10.13
CA ARG A 101 -4.38 -9.62 9.57
C ARG A 101 -2.90 -9.37 9.33
N LEU A 102 -2.06 -10.32 9.71
CA LEU A 102 -0.61 -10.26 9.64
C LEU A 102 -0.10 -11.05 8.43
N LEU A 103 0.86 -10.48 7.71
CA LEU A 103 1.61 -11.15 6.66
C LEU A 103 3.10 -10.82 6.81
N VAL A 104 3.96 -11.83 6.64
CA VAL A 104 5.41 -11.64 6.56
C VAL A 104 5.94 -12.23 5.27
N LEU A 105 6.78 -11.47 4.58
CA LEU A 105 7.52 -11.90 3.39
C LEU A 105 8.93 -11.34 3.40
N THR A 106 9.87 -12.06 2.78
CA THR A 106 11.23 -11.56 2.55
C THR A 106 11.31 -10.78 1.25
N ASP A 107 12.14 -9.74 1.23
CA ASP A 107 12.42 -8.90 0.08
C ASP A 107 13.93 -8.79 -0.13
N LYS A 108 14.39 -9.29 -1.27
CA LYS A 108 15.80 -9.32 -1.68
C LYS A 108 16.15 -8.25 -2.70
N ASN A 109 15.16 -7.76 -3.45
CA ASN A 109 15.37 -6.85 -4.58
C ASN A 109 14.96 -5.40 -4.25
N GLY A 110 14.44 -5.14 -3.05
CA GLY A 110 13.95 -3.84 -2.60
C GLY A 110 12.55 -3.51 -3.12
N ASN A 111 11.83 -4.49 -3.68
CA ASN A 111 10.47 -4.33 -4.18
C ASN A 111 9.58 -5.51 -3.72
N PRO A 112 8.86 -5.36 -2.59
CA PRO A 112 8.04 -6.43 -2.01
C PRO A 112 6.82 -6.82 -2.87
N ASN A 113 6.51 -6.04 -3.92
CA ASN A 113 5.41 -6.34 -4.82
C ASN A 113 5.82 -7.23 -6.01
N LEU A 114 7.13 -7.42 -6.21
CA LEU A 114 7.67 -8.21 -7.32
C LEU A 114 8.50 -9.37 -6.75
N PRO A 115 7.94 -10.60 -6.73
CA PRO A 115 8.65 -11.76 -6.23
C PRO A 115 10.00 -11.98 -6.91
N PHE A 116 11.02 -12.24 -6.11
CA PHE A 116 12.36 -12.60 -6.55
C PHE A 116 12.74 -14.02 -6.14
N ALA A 117 13.65 -14.63 -6.90
CA ALA A 117 14.09 -15.99 -6.64
C ALA A 117 14.68 -16.15 -5.23
N GLY A 118 14.13 -17.12 -4.48
CA GLY A 118 14.56 -17.43 -3.12
C GLY A 118 13.91 -16.57 -2.03
N GLU A 119 12.95 -15.70 -2.37
CA GLU A 119 12.08 -15.07 -1.37
C GLU A 119 11.04 -16.06 -0.84
N VAL A 120 10.60 -15.82 0.38
CA VAL A 120 9.65 -16.65 1.12
C VAL A 120 8.54 -15.78 1.70
N ILE A 121 7.37 -16.39 1.90
CA ILE A 121 6.16 -15.74 2.42
C ILE A 121 5.45 -16.70 3.37
N GLY A 122 4.75 -16.16 4.37
CA GLY A 122 3.84 -16.93 5.23
C GLY A 122 2.38 -16.88 4.77
N PRO A 123 1.45 -17.50 5.51
CA PRO A 123 0.01 -17.32 5.28
C PRO A 123 -0.46 -15.95 5.77
N LEU A 124 -1.49 -15.39 5.14
CA LEU A 124 -2.21 -14.27 5.71
C LEU A 124 -2.98 -14.75 6.94
N SER A 125 -2.65 -14.24 8.13
CA SER A 125 -3.21 -14.74 9.38
C SER A 125 -4.73 -14.54 9.48
N ALA A 126 -5.37 -15.19 10.44
CA ALA A 126 -6.66 -14.73 10.96
C ALA A 126 -6.50 -13.34 11.62
N PRO A 127 -7.57 -12.55 11.82
CA PRO A 127 -7.48 -11.28 12.52
C PRO A 127 -6.91 -11.44 13.94
N ILE A 128 -5.93 -10.61 14.28
CA ILE A 128 -5.23 -10.55 15.57
C ILE A 128 -5.51 -9.19 16.19
N LEU A 129 -5.94 -9.17 17.45
CA LEU A 129 -6.19 -7.92 18.18
C LEU A 129 -4.88 -7.18 18.48
N LEU A 130 -4.88 -5.85 18.38
CA LEU A 130 -3.82 -5.04 18.97
C LEU A 130 -3.68 -5.35 20.48
N GLY A 131 -2.46 -5.36 20.99
CA GLY A 131 -2.15 -5.83 22.34
C GLY A 131 -1.81 -7.31 22.43
N THR A 132 -1.92 -8.07 21.33
CA THR A 132 -1.55 -9.49 21.33
C THR A 132 -0.04 -9.67 21.33
N GLU A 133 0.46 -10.40 22.33
CA GLU A 133 1.87 -10.77 22.48
C GLU A 133 2.07 -12.27 22.24
N GLY A 134 3.31 -12.66 21.91
CA GLY A 134 3.68 -14.07 21.76
C GLY A 134 3.16 -14.75 20.50
N VAL A 135 2.83 -13.99 19.45
CA VAL A 135 2.38 -14.55 18.17
C VAL A 135 3.49 -15.37 17.52
N GLU A 136 3.27 -16.65 17.29
CA GLU A 136 4.16 -17.47 16.47
C GLU A 136 3.72 -17.38 15.00
N TYR A 137 4.57 -16.78 14.16
CA TYR A 137 4.30 -16.62 12.73
C TYR A 137 5.30 -17.41 11.89
N PHE A 138 4.83 -18.25 10.97
CA PHE A 138 5.68 -19.07 10.13
C PHE A 138 5.73 -18.56 8.70
N VAL A 139 6.93 -18.28 8.18
CA VAL A 139 7.17 -18.23 6.73
C VAL A 139 7.34 -19.67 6.23
N ASP A 140 6.46 -20.09 5.33
CA ASP A 140 6.20 -21.51 5.07
C ASP A 140 6.38 -21.91 3.60
N ARG A 141 6.36 -20.97 2.66
CA ARG A 141 6.47 -21.27 1.22
C ARG A 141 7.29 -20.24 0.46
N PRO A 142 7.84 -20.58 -0.72
CA PRO A 142 8.44 -19.61 -1.61
C PRO A 142 7.45 -18.51 -2.03
N PHE A 143 7.89 -17.27 -2.07
CA PHE A 143 7.07 -16.15 -2.55
C PHE A 143 7.02 -16.19 -4.08
N ARG A 144 5.81 -16.40 -4.61
CA ARG A 144 5.53 -16.38 -6.06
C ARG A 144 4.44 -15.39 -6.45
N HIS A 145 3.52 -15.14 -5.52
CA HIS A 145 2.42 -14.18 -5.61
C HIS A 145 1.86 -13.98 -4.20
N PHE A 146 1.13 -12.88 -3.97
CA PHE A 146 0.44 -12.68 -2.70
C PHE A 146 -0.68 -13.71 -2.48
N PRO A 147 -1.16 -13.90 -1.23
CA PRO A 147 -2.35 -14.68 -0.96
C PRO A 147 -3.54 -14.24 -1.83
N PRO A 148 -4.33 -15.18 -2.40
CA PRO A 148 -5.44 -14.86 -3.30
C PRO A 148 -6.43 -13.84 -2.74
N GLU A 149 -6.61 -13.81 -1.42
CA GLU A 149 -7.47 -12.87 -0.71
C GLU A 149 -6.98 -11.42 -0.86
N LEU A 150 -5.66 -11.20 -0.84
CA LEU A 150 -5.04 -9.88 -1.10
C LEU A 150 -4.96 -9.58 -2.60
N LEU A 151 -4.96 -10.63 -3.42
CA LEU A 151 -5.03 -10.53 -4.88
C LEU A 151 -6.47 -10.40 -5.38
N VAL A 152 -7.47 -10.31 -4.49
CA VAL A 152 -8.77 -9.77 -4.88
C VAL A 152 -8.48 -8.33 -5.26
N ALA A 153 -8.13 -8.13 -6.53
CA ALA A 153 -8.20 -6.86 -7.19
C ALA A 153 -9.50 -6.27 -6.70
N LYS A 154 -9.45 -5.12 -6.00
CA LYS A 154 -10.67 -4.41 -5.63
C LYS A 154 -11.51 -4.42 -6.89
N THR A 155 -12.57 -5.22 -6.89
CA THR A 155 -13.29 -5.47 -8.12
C THR A 155 -13.88 -4.12 -8.46
N GLU A 156 -13.66 -3.65 -9.68
CA GLU A 156 -14.24 -2.39 -10.13
C GLU A 156 -15.75 -2.48 -9.92
N SER A 157 -16.23 -1.87 -8.86
CA SER A 157 -17.65 -1.84 -8.56
C SER A 157 -18.25 -0.77 -9.46
N PRO A 158 -19.35 -1.09 -10.18
CA PRO A 158 -20.03 -0.11 -11.04
C PRO A 158 -20.32 1.19 -10.30
N GLU A 159 -20.72 1.13 -9.04
CA GLU A 159 -21.09 2.29 -8.21
C GLU A 159 -19.90 3.21 -7.88
N THR A 160 -18.68 2.66 -7.90
CA THR A 160 -17.45 3.38 -7.51
C THR A 160 -16.50 3.63 -8.68
N SER A 161 -16.99 3.40 -9.91
CA SER A 161 -16.19 3.48 -11.13
C SER A 161 -16.94 4.22 -12.23
N ILE A 162 -16.20 4.80 -13.17
CA ILE A 162 -16.69 5.27 -14.47
C ILE A 162 -16.35 4.17 -15.46
N GLN A 163 -17.35 3.66 -16.17
CA GLN A 163 -17.22 2.55 -17.12
C GLN A 163 -17.71 2.96 -18.50
N GLY A 164 -17.10 2.40 -19.54
CA GLY A 164 -17.44 2.78 -20.90
C GLY A 164 -16.66 2.04 -21.98
N ILE A 165 -16.73 2.58 -23.19
CA ILE A 165 -16.02 2.11 -24.37
C ILE A 165 -15.18 3.29 -24.89
N ILE A 166 -13.88 3.03 -25.05
CA ILE A 166 -12.95 3.95 -25.72
C ILE A 166 -13.07 3.72 -27.22
N THR A 167 -13.33 4.78 -27.97
CA THR A 167 -13.29 4.81 -29.44
C THR A 167 -12.20 5.76 -29.91
N VAL A 168 -11.86 5.70 -31.20
CA VAL A 168 -10.88 6.60 -31.82
C VAL A 168 -11.53 7.25 -33.03
N SER A 169 -11.36 8.57 -33.13
CA SER A 169 -11.85 9.33 -34.27
C SER A 169 -11.29 8.77 -35.58
N SER A 170 -12.10 8.77 -36.64
CA SER A 170 -11.73 8.23 -37.96
C SER A 170 -10.40 8.79 -38.47
N ASP A 171 -10.13 10.06 -38.17
CA ASP A 171 -8.97 10.79 -38.69
C ASP A 171 -7.66 10.42 -37.98
N LEU A 172 -7.75 9.69 -36.86
CA LEU A 172 -6.63 9.31 -36.00
C LEU A 172 -6.43 7.80 -35.88
N GLN A 173 -7.27 6.97 -36.53
CA GLN A 173 -7.19 5.51 -36.44
C GLN A 173 -5.83 4.98 -36.89
N ASP A 174 -5.24 5.56 -37.94
CA ASP A 174 -3.94 5.16 -38.48
C ASP A 174 -2.76 5.44 -37.53
N GLN A 175 -2.98 6.17 -36.43
CA GLN A 175 -1.95 6.47 -35.42
C GLN A 175 -1.91 5.43 -34.30
N VAL A 176 -2.92 4.57 -34.21
CA VAL A 176 -3.06 3.57 -33.14
C VAL A 176 -2.46 2.23 -33.56
N GLU A 177 -1.63 1.68 -32.69
CA GLU A 177 -1.05 0.35 -32.84
C GLU A 177 -1.55 -0.57 -31.71
N HIS A 178 -1.69 -1.86 -31.99
CA HIS A 178 -2.06 -2.86 -30.98
C HIS A 178 -1.14 -2.87 -29.75
N ALA A 179 0.13 -2.50 -29.95
CA ALA A 179 1.14 -2.42 -28.91
C ALA A 179 1.06 -1.13 -28.09
N ASP A 180 0.22 -0.18 -28.48
CA ASP A 180 0.02 1.05 -27.72
C ASP A 180 -0.62 0.75 -26.38
N ARG A 181 -0.15 1.44 -25.36
CA ARG A 181 -0.75 1.38 -24.03
C ARG A 181 -1.73 2.51 -23.86
N ILE A 182 -2.73 2.29 -23.02
CA ILE A 182 -3.72 3.31 -22.68
C ILE A 182 -3.55 3.74 -21.24
N ILE A 183 -3.46 5.05 -21.07
CA ILE A 183 -3.38 5.71 -19.77
C ILE A 183 -4.70 6.41 -19.53
N ILE A 184 -5.44 5.95 -18.53
CA ILE A 184 -6.73 6.49 -18.12
C ILE A 184 -6.51 7.25 -16.82
N MET A 185 -6.94 8.50 -16.77
CA MET A 185 -6.73 9.38 -15.64
C MET A 185 -8.01 10.10 -15.24
N LEU A 186 -8.26 10.15 -13.93
CA LEU A 186 -9.26 11.05 -13.34
C LEU A 186 -8.55 12.26 -12.75
N PHE A 187 -9.07 13.45 -13.01
CA PHE A 187 -8.60 14.71 -12.43
C PHE A 187 -9.69 15.30 -11.55
N ASP A 188 -9.32 15.65 -10.32
CA ASP A 188 -10.11 16.51 -9.47
C ASP A 188 -9.89 17.97 -9.92
N PRO A 189 -10.97 18.74 -10.18
CA PRO A 189 -10.86 20.12 -10.65
C PRO A 189 -10.15 21.06 -9.67
N GLU A 190 -10.12 20.74 -8.37
CA GLU A 190 -9.49 21.58 -7.34
C GLU A 190 -7.99 21.28 -7.19
N LEU A 191 -7.58 20.04 -7.43
CA LEU A 191 -6.21 19.59 -7.12
C LEU A 191 -5.22 19.76 -8.28
N GLY A 192 -5.72 19.95 -9.50
CA GLY A 192 -4.88 20.18 -10.69
C GLY A 192 -3.94 19.02 -11.05
N ARG A 193 -4.12 17.85 -10.45
CA ARG A 193 -3.31 16.63 -10.64
C ARG A 193 -4.22 15.40 -10.77
N PRO A 194 -3.74 14.29 -11.38
CA PRO A 194 -4.54 13.08 -11.43
C PRO A 194 -4.76 12.52 -10.02
N VAL A 195 -5.98 12.06 -9.77
CA VAL A 195 -6.42 11.44 -8.52
C VAL A 195 -6.64 9.94 -8.65
N ALA A 196 -6.76 9.44 -9.87
CA ALA A 196 -6.75 8.01 -10.18
C ALA A 196 -6.05 7.78 -11.51
N ILE A 197 -5.29 6.69 -11.62
CA ILE A 197 -4.60 6.30 -12.85
C ILE A 197 -4.78 4.80 -13.07
N LYS A 198 -5.15 4.42 -14.29
CA LYS A 198 -5.16 3.03 -14.76
C LYS A 198 -4.39 2.94 -16.07
N ILE A 199 -3.57 1.89 -16.18
CA ILE A 199 -2.80 1.59 -17.39
C ILE A 199 -3.34 0.29 -17.97
N MET A 200 -3.57 0.27 -19.28
CA MET A 200 -3.92 -0.92 -20.04
C MET A 200 -2.81 -1.17 -21.06
N GLU A 201 -2.25 -2.37 -21.05
CA GLU A 201 -1.01 -2.70 -21.78
C GLU A 201 -1.17 -2.83 -23.30
N LYS A 202 -2.41 -2.82 -23.81
CA LYS A 202 -2.74 -3.00 -25.22
C LYS A 202 -3.99 -2.23 -25.57
N PHE A 203 -4.03 -1.73 -26.80
CA PHE A 203 -5.16 -0.96 -27.31
C PHE A 203 -5.73 -1.55 -28.60
N ASP A 204 -6.99 -1.97 -28.53
CA ASP A 204 -7.79 -2.45 -29.67
C ASP A 204 -9.16 -1.74 -29.68
N PRO A 205 -9.24 -0.49 -30.15
CA PRO A 205 -10.49 0.24 -30.19
C PRO A 205 -11.49 -0.39 -31.19
N PRO A 206 -12.80 -0.44 -30.85
CA PRO A 206 -13.42 0.01 -29.61
C PRO A 206 -13.11 -0.93 -28.43
N GLN A 207 -12.65 -0.37 -27.30
CA GLN A 207 -12.23 -1.16 -26.14
C GLN A 207 -12.93 -0.72 -24.86
N LYS A 208 -13.42 -1.69 -24.08
CA LYS A 208 -14.02 -1.42 -22.78
C LYS A 208 -12.98 -0.89 -21.79
N PHE A 209 -13.40 0.08 -20.98
CA PHE A 209 -12.61 0.58 -19.88
C PHE A 209 -13.45 0.76 -18.62
N SER A 210 -12.75 0.86 -17.50
CA SER A 210 -13.32 1.29 -16.24
C SER A 210 -12.22 1.85 -15.35
N ILE A 211 -12.53 2.91 -14.62
CA ILE A 211 -11.62 3.60 -13.70
C ILE A 211 -12.39 4.11 -12.48
N GLY A 212 -11.89 3.87 -11.28
CA GLY A 212 -12.64 4.18 -10.06
C GLY A 212 -11.80 4.17 -8.79
N GLN A 213 -12.48 3.96 -7.66
CA GLN A 213 -11.87 3.97 -6.30
C GLN A 213 -10.65 3.05 -6.18
N VAL A 214 -10.62 1.98 -6.96
CA VAL A 214 -9.57 0.97 -6.96
C VAL A 214 -8.27 1.46 -7.62
N ASN A 215 -8.38 2.49 -8.45
CA ASN A 215 -7.28 3.13 -9.16
C ASN A 215 -6.84 4.44 -8.48
N ALA A 216 -7.43 4.77 -7.32
CA ALA A 216 -7.16 6.01 -6.62
C ALA A 216 -5.70 6.10 -6.16
N MET A 217 -5.08 7.24 -6.43
CA MET A 217 -3.70 7.52 -6.03
C MET A 217 -3.63 7.85 -4.54
N GLY A 218 -2.57 7.37 -3.87
CA GLY A 218 -2.28 7.74 -2.49
C GLY A 218 -3.33 7.33 -1.46
N GLY A 219 -4.16 6.30 -1.77
CA GLY A 219 -5.20 5.81 -0.87
C GLY A 219 -6.36 6.79 -0.64
N GLN A 220 -6.48 7.84 -1.45
CA GLN A 220 -7.55 8.82 -1.27
C GLN A 220 -8.92 8.24 -1.63
N GLN A 221 -9.94 8.63 -0.88
CA GLN A 221 -11.32 8.30 -1.20
C GLN A 221 -11.80 9.20 -2.33
N LEU A 222 -12.30 8.59 -3.41
CA LEU A 222 -12.87 9.32 -4.53
C LEU A 222 -14.34 9.63 -4.23
N ASN A 223 -14.64 10.90 -3.98
CA ASN A 223 -15.99 11.40 -3.76
C ASN A 223 -16.30 12.52 -4.77
N GLY A 224 -17.34 12.38 -5.58
CA GLY A 224 -17.82 13.44 -6.47
C GLY A 224 -17.61 13.17 -7.96
N LYS A 225 -17.30 14.24 -8.73
CA LYS A 225 -17.23 14.21 -10.19
C LYS A 225 -15.83 14.60 -10.67
N TYR A 226 -15.36 13.94 -11.73
CA TYR A 226 -13.98 14.03 -12.20
C TYR A 226 -13.92 14.39 -13.68
N SER A 227 -12.86 15.09 -14.07
CA SER A 227 -12.49 15.18 -15.49
C SER A 227 -11.76 13.91 -15.89
N LEU A 228 -12.26 13.23 -16.92
CA LEU A 228 -11.67 12.01 -17.47
C LEU A 228 -10.75 12.39 -18.64
N ARG A 229 -9.53 11.87 -18.62
CA ARG A 229 -8.58 11.98 -19.72
C ARG A 229 -8.03 10.61 -20.03
N ILE A 230 -8.05 10.25 -21.31
CA ILE A 230 -7.52 8.97 -21.80
C ILE A 230 -6.54 9.29 -22.91
N LEU A 231 -5.32 8.74 -22.85
CA LEU A 231 -4.31 8.92 -23.89
C LEU A 231 -3.61 7.61 -24.22
N THR A 232 -3.10 7.52 -25.44
CA THR A 232 -2.16 6.47 -25.85
C THR A 232 -0.74 6.84 -25.41
N ASP A 233 0.00 5.87 -24.88
CA ASP A 233 1.42 6.01 -24.52
C ASP A 233 2.25 5.00 -25.31
N LYS A 234 3.10 5.53 -26.21
CA LYS A 234 3.94 4.76 -27.13
C LYS A 234 5.37 4.56 -26.61
N ASN A 235 5.82 5.34 -25.63
CA ASN A 235 7.24 5.42 -25.25
C ASN A 235 7.53 5.01 -23.79
N ASN A 236 6.54 4.54 -23.03
CA ASN A 236 6.69 4.23 -21.62
C ASN A 236 6.94 5.44 -20.72
N GLN A 237 6.51 6.61 -21.17
CA GLN A 237 6.63 7.87 -20.46
C GLN A 237 5.34 8.69 -20.63
N PRO A 238 4.29 8.42 -19.84
CA PRO A 238 2.96 9.03 -20.03
C PRO A 238 2.92 10.56 -19.83
N PHE A 239 4.01 11.11 -19.28
CA PHE A 239 4.19 12.55 -19.08
C PHE A 239 5.12 13.20 -20.13
N GLN A 240 5.53 12.46 -21.17
CA GLN A 240 6.28 12.96 -22.31
C GLN A 240 5.56 12.56 -23.60
N SER A 241 5.03 13.54 -24.33
CA SER A 241 4.36 13.28 -25.59
C SER A 241 5.36 12.90 -26.68
N VAL A 242 5.08 11.86 -27.45
CA VAL A 242 5.76 11.56 -28.72
C VAL A 242 4.80 11.64 -29.91
N ALA A 243 5.38 11.76 -31.11
CA ALA A 243 4.59 11.83 -32.34
C ALA A 243 3.71 10.57 -32.49
N GLY A 244 2.45 10.79 -32.88
CA GLY A 244 1.46 9.72 -33.06
C GLY A 244 0.69 9.34 -31.80
N GLU A 245 0.94 9.96 -30.65
CA GLU A 245 0.07 9.80 -29.49
C GLU A 245 -1.20 10.65 -29.63
N ILE A 246 -2.31 10.11 -29.12
CA ILE A 246 -3.63 10.71 -29.16
C ILE A 246 -4.24 10.78 -27.76
N ILE A 247 -5.17 11.71 -27.56
CA ILE A 247 -5.85 11.97 -26.28
C ILE A 247 -7.33 12.29 -26.51
N GLY A 248 -8.17 11.82 -25.60
CA GLY A 248 -9.54 12.27 -25.42
C GLY A 248 -9.68 12.98 -24.07
N ARG A 249 -10.54 14.00 -24.00
CA ARG A 249 -10.83 14.76 -22.78
C ARG A 249 -12.33 14.88 -22.59
N SER A 250 -12.81 14.60 -21.38
CA SER A 250 -14.22 14.80 -21.07
C SER A 250 -14.59 16.29 -21.18
N GLN A 251 -15.73 16.57 -21.83
CA GLN A 251 -16.26 17.94 -21.97
C GLN A 251 -16.80 18.50 -20.64
N GLY A 252 -17.11 17.61 -19.69
CA GLY A 252 -17.58 17.96 -18.35
C GLY A 252 -17.05 16.99 -17.29
N LEU A 253 -17.47 17.22 -16.05
CA LEU A 253 -17.15 16.33 -14.93
C LEU A 253 -18.11 15.13 -14.92
N ILE A 254 -17.54 13.94 -14.76
CA ILE A 254 -18.24 12.65 -14.78
C ILE A 254 -18.31 12.10 -13.36
N SER A 255 -19.51 11.70 -12.93
CA SER A 255 -19.69 11.07 -11.63
C SER A 255 -19.19 9.62 -11.65
N LEU A 256 -18.62 9.16 -10.53
CA LEU A 256 -18.56 7.72 -10.26
C LEU A 256 -19.97 7.10 -10.33
N GLY A 257 -20.07 5.84 -10.75
CA GLY A 257 -21.37 5.21 -11.03
C GLY A 257 -21.83 5.34 -12.48
N THR A 258 -21.12 6.12 -13.31
CA THR A 258 -21.46 6.27 -14.72
C THR A 258 -21.07 5.01 -15.48
N ALA A 259 -22.03 4.39 -16.16
CA ALA A 259 -21.83 3.24 -17.04
C ALA A 259 -22.09 3.61 -18.51
N ASP A 260 -21.68 2.73 -19.42
CA ASP A 260 -21.93 2.83 -20.86
C ASP A 260 -21.47 4.15 -21.50
N LEU A 261 -20.42 4.76 -20.95
CA LEU A 261 -19.84 5.98 -21.50
C LEU A 261 -19.11 5.70 -22.82
N GLU A 262 -19.53 6.32 -23.91
CA GLU A 262 -18.72 6.39 -25.13
C GLU A 262 -17.69 7.52 -24.98
N PHE A 263 -16.41 7.18 -25.07
CA PHE A 263 -15.31 8.11 -24.90
C PHE A 263 -14.37 8.09 -26.11
N GLU A 264 -14.42 9.12 -26.93
CA GLU A 264 -13.63 9.22 -28.16
C GLU A 264 -12.26 9.86 -27.89
N LEU A 265 -11.22 9.26 -28.47
CA LEU A 265 -9.90 9.89 -28.62
C LEU A 265 -9.88 10.65 -29.95
N ASP A 266 -9.96 11.98 -29.86
CA ASP A 266 -10.25 12.88 -30.99
C ASP A 266 -9.15 13.93 -31.24
N LEU A 267 -8.11 13.96 -30.41
CA LEU A 267 -7.03 14.94 -30.51
C LEU A 267 -5.67 14.27 -30.55
N GLN A 268 -4.71 14.87 -31.27
CA GLN A 268 -3.30 14.53 -31.10
C GLN A 268 -2.82 15.00 -29.72
N TYR A 269 -2.08 14.13 -29.04
CA TYR A 269 -1.47 14.46 -27.76
C TYR A 269 -0.19 15.25 -28.00
N THR A 270 -0.33 16.56 -27.89
CA THR A 270 0.78 17.51 -27.84
C THR A 270 0.75 18.21 -26.49
N ARG A 271 1.92 18.30 -25.84
CA ARG A 271 2.07 18.94 -24.53
C ARG A 271 2.51 20.39 -24.66
#